data_AF-A0AB33Z1I3-F1
#
_entry.id   AF-A0AB33Z1I3-F1
#
_cell.length_a   1.000
_cell.length_b   1.000
_cell.length_c   1.000
_cell.angle_alpha   90.00
_cell.angle_beta   90.00
_cell.angle_gamma   90.00
#
_symmetry.space_group_name_H-M   'P 1'
#
loop_
_entity.id
_entity.type
_entity.pdbx_description
1 polymer ?
#
loop_
_entity_poly.entity_id
_entity_poly.type
_entity_poly.pdbx_seq_one_letter_code
_entity_poly.pdbx_strand_id
1 'polypeptide(L)' 'MSQRVSDEELKKAYEVAAKVVAIHGETYLPIFERLEREYEARMQTKKALARAQAVAENVSI' A
#
# COMPACT_ATOMS: atom_id res chain seq x y z
N MET A 1 -11.91 1.65 -19.96
CA MET A 1 -11.18 2.60 -19.09
C MET A 1 -10.74 1.84 -17.84
N SER A 2 -9.45 1.53 -17.69
CA SER A 2 -8.94 0.88 -16.48
C SER A 2 -8.85 1.94 -15.38
N GLN A 3 -9.88 2.10 -14.56
CA GLN A 3 -9.76 2.89 -13.33
C GLN A 3 -8.79 2.17 -12.40
N ARG A 4 -7.58 2.71 -12.25
CA ARG A 4 -6.60 2.21 -11.27
C ARG A 4 -6.96 2.80 -9.92
N VAL A 5 -7.09 1.94 -8.91
CA VAL A 5 -7.29 2.34 -7.52
C VAL A 5 -6.09 3.17 -7.07
N SER A 6 -6.36 4.36 -6.52
CA SER A 6 -5.34 5.22 -5.92
C SER A 6 -4.79 4.64 -4.61
N ASP A 7 -3.66 5.12 -4.15
CA ASP A 7 -3.07 4.62 -2.90
C ASP A 7 -3.90 5.00 -1.67
N GLU A 8 -4.62 6.12 -1.71
CA GLU A 8 -5.54 6.55 -0.66
C GLU A 8 -6.78 5.65 -0.61
N GLU A 9 -7.34 5.30 -1.76
CA GLU A 9 -8.44 4.34 -1.85
C GLU A 9 -8.01 2.96 -1.38
N LEU A 10 -6.81 2.52 -1.76
CA LEU A 10 -6.25 1.24 -1.31
C LEU A 10 -6.00 1.24 0.20
N LYS A 11 -5.49 2.36 0.74
CA LYS A 11 -5.33 2.56 2.19
C LYS A 11 -6.65 2.40 2.93
N LYS A 12 -7.65 3.15 2.47
CA LYS A 12 -9.00 3.11 3.03
C LYS A 12 -9.61 1.71 2.95
N ALA A 13 -9.37 0.99 1.85
CA ALA A 13 -9.86 -0.37 1.68
C ALA A 13 -9.26 -1.36 2.70
N TYR A 14 -7.94 -1.35 2.92
CA TYR A 14 -7.34 -2.26 3.90
C TYR A 14 -7.76 -1.90 5.33
N GLU A 15 -7.92 -0.61 5.65
CA GLU A 15 -8.42 -0.16 6.96
C GLU A 15 -9.87 -0.64 7.21
N VAL A 16 -10.73 -0.63 6.18
CA VAL A 16 -12.07 -1.20 6.26
C VAL A 16 -12.00 -2.72 6.46
N ALA A 17 -11.15 -3.42 5.70
CA ALA A 17 -10.96 -4.86 5.87
C ALA A 17 -10.47 -5.22 7.29
N ALA A 18 -9.60 -4.40 7.89
CA ALA A 18 -9.17 -4.58 9.28
C ALA A 18 -10.34 -4.48 10.27
N LYS A 19 -11.26 -3.53 10.06
CA LYS A 19 -12.48 -3.41 10.88
C LYS A 19 -13.37 -4.64 10.74
N VAL A 20 -13.49 -5.18 9.52
CA VAL A 20 -14.27 -6.41 9.27
C VAL A 20 -13.63 -7.61 9.98
N VAL A 21 -12.31 -7.75 9.93
CA VAL A 21 -11.57 -8.79 10.68
C VAL A 21 -11.79 -8.65 12.19
N ALA A 22 -11.78 -7.42 12.72
CA ALA A 22 -12.05 -7.20 14.14
C ALA A 22 -13.46 -7.64 14.59
N ILE A 23 -14.45 -7.59 13.70
CA ILE A 23 -15.83 -7.97 14.00
C ILE A 23 -16.06 -9.47 13.78
N HIS A 24 -15.47 -10.05 12.74
CA HIS A 24 -15.82 -11.39 12.24
C HIS A 24 -14.68 -12.41 12.36
N GLY A 25 -13.53 -12.02 12.89
CA GLY A 25 -12.35 -12.87 13.08
C GLY A 25 -11.68 -13.28 11.78
N GLU A 26 -11.02 -14.43 11.82
CA GLU A 26 -10.11 -14.93 10.78
C GLU A 26 -10.77 -15.14 9.40
N THR A 27 -12.11 -15.29 9.34
CA THR A 27 -12.87 -15.48 8.10
C THR A 27 -12.52 -14.45 7.02
N TYR A 28 -12.25 -13.21 7.41
CA TYR A 28 -11.95 -12.11 6.48
C TYR A 28 -10.47 -11.71 6.46
N LEU A 29 -9.62 -12.39 7.26
CA LEU A 29 -8.18 -12.12 7.32
C LEU A 29 -7.51 -12.21 5.93
N PRO A 30 -7.84 -13.18 5.05
CA PRO A 30 -7.23 -13.25 3.73
C PRO A 30 -7.48 -12.02 2.85
N ILE A 31 -8.60 -11.31 3.04
CA ILE A 31 -8.89 -10.08 2.29
C ILE A 31 -8.04 -8.93 2.81
N PHE A 32 -7.94 -8.81 4.14
CA PHE A 32 -7.08 -7.81 4.77
C PHE A 32 -5.62 -7.97 4.32
N GLU A 33 -5.05 -9.17 4.44
CA GLU A 33 -3.65 -9.45 4.11
C GLU A 33 -3.32 -9.12 2.64
N ARG A 34 -4.26 -9.39 1.72
CA ARG A 34 -4.08 -9.06 0.30
C ARG A 34 -3.99 -7.55 0.07
N LEU A 35 -4.86 -6.78 0.70
CA LEU A 35 -4.90 -5.32 0.56
C LEU A 35 -3.69 -4.67 1.26
N GLU A 36 -3.33 -5.16 2.44
CA GLU A 36 -2.14 -4.73 3.18
C GLU A 36 -0.88 -4.93 2.33
N ARG A 37 -0.68 -6.15 1.82
CA ARG A 37 0.49 -6.47 0.99
C ARG A 37 0.59 -5.58 -0.25
N GLU A 38 -0.53 -5.32 -0.92
CA GLU A 38 -0.54 -4.45 -2.08
C GLU A 38 -0.18 -3.01 -1.71
N TYR A 39 -0.78 -2.48 -0.64
CA TYR A 39 -0.51 -1.13 -0.17
C TYR A 39 0.96 -0.96 0.23
N GLU A 40 1.50 -1.91 1.00
CA GLU A 40 2.90 -1.90 1.41
C GLU A 40 3.84 -1.96 0.22
N ALA A 41 3.59 -2.83 -0.76
CA ALA A 41 4.41 -2.93 -1.97
C ALA A 41 4.48 -1.59 -2.74
N ARG A 42 3.34 -0.89 -2.86
CA ARG A 42 3.30 0.44 -3.50
C ARG A 42 4.08 1.48 -2.69
N MET A 43 3.90 1.49 -1.37
CA MET A 43 4.61 2.43 -0.49
C MET A 43 6.12 2.18 -0.49
N GLN A 44 6.55 0.92 -0.49
CA GLN A 44 7.98 0.57 -0.58
C GLN A 44 8.58 1.00 -1.91
N THR A 45 7.86 0.79 -3.01
CA THR A 45 8.30 1.23 -4.34
C THR A 45 8.49 2.75 -4.39
N LYS A 46 7.52 3.52 -3.86
CA LYS A 46 7.61 4.98 -3.78
C LYS A 46 8.79 5.45 -2.92
N LYS A 47 8.98 4.84 -1.74
CA LYS A 47 10.12 5.14 -0.87
C LYS A 47 11.45 4.84 -1.57
N ALA A 48 11.55 3.70 -2.26
CA ALA A 48 12.75 3.34 -2.99
C ALA A 48 13.05 4.34 -4.11
N LEU A 49 12.04 4.76 -4.87
CA LEU A 49 12.17 5.75 -5.93
C LEU A 49 12.63 7.11 -5.38
N ALA A 50 12.00 7.59 -4.31
CA ALA A 50 12.38 8.85 -3.67
C ALA A 50 13.82 8.83 -3.15
N ARG A 51 14.27 7.72 -2.55
CA ARG A 51 15.67 7.54 -2.14
C ARG A 51 16.62 7.57 -3.34
N ALA A 52 16.27 6.88 -4.43
CA ALA A 52 17.11 6.86 -5.63
C ALA A 52 17.27 8.26 -6.24
N GLN A 53 16.19 9.05 -6.27
CA GLN A 53 16.21 10.44 -6.74
C GLN A 53 17.08 11.32 -5.84
N ALA A 54 16.92 11.23 -4.52
CA ALA A 54 17.74 11.99 -3.57
C ALA A 54 19.23 11.63 -3.66
N VAL A 55 19.57 10.36 -3.91
CA VAL A 55 20.96 9.96 -4.15
C VAL A 55 21.49 10.57 -5.44
N ALA A 56 20.72 10.56 -6.53
CA ALA A 56 21.14 11.14 -7.81
C ALA A 56 21.40 12.66 -7.71
N GLU A 57 20.55 13.40 -7.00
CA GLU A 57 20.75 14.83 -6.75
C GLU A 57 22.05 15.12 -5.99
N ASN A 58 22.36 14.31 -4.98
CA ASN A 58 23.58 14.49 -4.16
C ASN A 58 24.87 14.00 -4.86
N VAL A 59 24.76 13.12 -5.85
CA VAL A 59 25.90 12.56 -6.61
C VAL A 59 26.20 13.38 -7.87
N SER A 60 25.38 14.39 -8.19
CA SER A 60 25.64 15.28 -9.31
C SER A 60 26.94 16.08 -9.08
N ILE A 61 28.01 15.65 -9.78
CA ILE A 61 29.33 16.31 -9.92
C ILE A 61 29.23 17.40 -10.99
#